data_AF-A0A914UJ73-F1
#
_entry.id   AF-A0A914UJ73-F1
#
_cell.length_a   1.000
_cell.length_b   1.000
_cell.length_c   1.000
_cell.angle_alpha   90.00
_cell.angle_beta   90.00
_cell.angle_gamma   90.00
#
_symmetry.space_group_name_H-M   'P 1'
#
loop_
_entity.id
_entity.type
_entity.pdbx_description
1 polymer ?
#
loop_
_entity_poly.entity_id
_entity_poly.type
_entity_poly.pdbx_seq_one_letter_code
_entity_poly.pdbx_strand_id
1 'polypeptide(L)'
;MDDAAVDGLRVCPGYCGHNLVQSTGNWSECESCHWGERSFNKVACTTCDRPLSAYDWLYLGFMAMLPLLLHSFFIEYCAAKRSQRRTLLLQHACSVFECAASALLAILLVPPLGRPTLLGCGPTELKDWYTMAYNPVINYSYTLRCTQEAVFP
;
A
#
# COMPACT_ATOMS: atom_id res chain seq x y z
N MET A 1 -14.44 20.23 5.77
CA MET A 1 -15.71 20.82 6.23
C MET A 1 -16.79 19.88 5.72
N ASP A 2 -16.72 18.61 6.15
CA ASP A 2 -17.35 17.46 5.48
C ASP A 2 -17.96 16.48 6.50
N ASP A 3 -18.20 16.94 7.73
CA ASP A 3 -18.80 16.12 8.79
C ASP A 3 -20.35 16.13 8.77
N ALA A 4 -20.96 16.80 7.80
CA ALA A 4 -22.40 17.09 7.80
C ALA A 4 -23.28 16.11 6.99
N ALA A 5 -22.70 15.08 6.35
CA ALA A 5 -23.43 14.12 5.49
C ALA A 5 -23.49 12.68 6.03
N VAL A 6 -23.12 12.46 7.29
CA VAL A 6 -23.08 11.12 7.93
C VAL A 6 -24.36 10.81 8.72
N ASP A 7 -25.36 11.71 8.70
CA ASP A 7 -26.59 11.55 9.49
C ASP A 7 -27.68 10.83 8.67
N GLY A 8 -27.45 9.55 8.35
CA GLY A 8 -28.44 8.72 7.64
C GLY A 8 -27.92 7.51 6.84
N LEU A 9 -26.60 7.35 6.68
CA LEU A 9 -26.02 6.19 5.99
C LEU A 9 -26.02 4.95 6.90
N ARG A 10 -26.30 3.78 6.31
CA ARG A 10 -26.26 2.50 7.02
C ARG A 10 -24.82 2.05 7.22
N VAL A 11 -24.58 1.32 8.30
CA VAL A 11 -23.27 0.71 8.58
C VAL A 11 -23.02 -0.44 7.61
N CYS A 12 -21.92 -0.39 6.88
CA CYS A 12 -21.47 -1.46 6.00
C CYS A 12 -20.80 -2.60 6.78
N PRO A 13 -20.91 -3.84 6.30
CA PRO A 13 -20.28 -4.99 6.94
C PRO A 13 -18.78 -5.06 6.61
N GLY A 14 -17.99 -5.64 7.52
CA GLY A 14 -16.56 -5.86 7.32
C GLY A 14 -15.76 -4.56 7.15
N TYR A 15 -14.90 -4.52 6.12
CA TYR A 15 -14.08 -3.37 5.74
C TYR A 15 -14.67 -2.52 4.61
N CYS A 16 -15.89 -2.83 4.15
CA CYS A 16 -16.55 -2.07 3.08
C CYS A 16 -16.95 -0.65 3.54
N GLY A 17 -17.21 0.22 2.58
CA GLY A 17 -17.74 1.57 2.83
C GLY A 17 -18.56 2.08 1.66
N HIS A 18 -19.19 3.23 1.86
CA HIS A 18 -19.87 3.95 0.80
C HIS A 18 -18.87 4.86 0.05
N ASN A 19 -18.84 4.75 -1.28
CA ASN A 19 -18.06 5.63 -2.15
C ASN A 19 -18.88 6.86 -2.54
N LEU A 20 -18.23 8.01 -2.69
CA LEU A 20 -18.85 9.22 -3.21
C LEU A 20 -18.93 9.14 -4.73
N VAL A 21 -20.15 9.09 -5.28
CA VAL A 21 -20.34 9.09 -6.73
C VAL A 21 -20.18 10.52 -7.24
N GLN A 22 -18.99 10.83 -7.75
CA GLN A 22 -18.59 12.19 -8.17
C GLN A 22 -19.53 12.83 -9.20
N SER A 23 -20.27 12.03 -9.99
CA SER A 23 -21.18 12.50 -11.03
C SER A 23 -22.54 12.98 -10.53
N THR A 24 -23.01 12.47 -9.38
CA THR A 24 -24.34 12.76 -8.83
C THR A 24 -24.28 13.37 -7.44
N GLY A 25 -23.12 13.33 -6.77
CA GLY A 25 -22.96 13.74 -5.37
C GLY A 25 -23.68 12.81 -4.39
N ASN A 26 -24.16 11.65 -4.86
CA ASN A 26 -24.84 10.66 -4.03
C ASN A 26 -23.86 9.59 -3.54
N TRP A 27 -24.21 8.91 -2.45
CA TRP A 27 -23.43 7.78 -1.94
C TRP A 27 -23.80 6.49 -2.68
N SER A 28 -22.79 5.68 -3.02
CA SER A 28 -22.99 4.34 -3.62
C SER A 28 -23.62 3.37 -2.62
N GLU A 29 -23.94 2.15 -3.05
CA GLU A 29 -24.16 1.04 -2.10
C GLU A 29 -22.83 0.64 -1.42
N CYS A 30 -22.89 -0.28 -0.44
CA CYS A 30 -21.70 -0.76 0.25
C CYS A 30 -20.78 -1.52 -0.72
N GLU A 31 -19.64 -0.93 -1.04
CA GLU A 31 -18.65 -1.47 -1.97
C GLU A 31 -17.25 -1.45 -1.36
N SER A 32 -16.27 -1.96 -2.10
CA SER A 32 -14.85 -1.80 -1.76
C SER A 32 -14.42 -0.35 -1.98
N CYS A 33 -13.63 0.21 -1.06
CA CYS A 33 -13.05 1.53 -1.26
C CYS A 33 -11.99 1.51 -2.37
N HIS A 34 -11.74 2.67 -2.98
CA HIS A 34 -10.72 2.82 -3.99
C HIS A 34 -9.30 2.75 -3.40
N TRP A 35 -8.30 2.60 -4.26
CA TRP A 35 -6.90 2.58 -3.85
C TRP A 35 -6.51 3.91 -3.18
N GLY A 36 -5.82 3.84 -2.04
CA GLY A 36 -5.49 5.01 -1.21
C GLY A 36 -6.63 5.49 -0.29
N GLU A 37 -7.74 4.75 -0.23
CA GLU A 37 -8.86 5.01 0.68
C GLU A 37 -9.09 3.86 1.66
N ARG A 38 -9.66 4.20 2.81
CA ARG A 38 -10.06 3.25 3.85
C ARG A 38 -11.46 3.58 4.34
N SER A 39 -12.20 2.54 4.73
CA SER A 39 -13.50 2.71 5.38
C SER A 39 -13.34 3.27 6.79
N PHE A 40 -13.94 4.43 7.03
CA PHE A 40 -13.99 5.06 8.34
C PHE A 40 -15.31 4.72 9.02
N ASN A 41 -15.23 4.17 10.24
CA ASN A 41 -16.38 3.69 11.02
C ASN A 41 -17.34 2.76 10.28
N LYS A 42 -16.88 2.11 9.19
CA LYS A 42 -17.69 1.28 8.28
C LYS A 42 -18.86 2.03 7.63
N VAL A 43 -18.76 3.35 7.52
CA VAL A 43 -19.80 4.18 6.90
C VAL A 43 -19.32 4.70 5.56
N ALA A 44 -18.24 5.48 5.52
CA ALA A 44 -17.75 6.10 4.30
C ALA A 44 -16.31 5.68 3.98
N CYS A 45 -15.97 5.65 2.70
CA CYS A 45 -14.58 5.58 2.25
C CYS A 45 -13.94 6.96 2.37
N THR A 46 -12.77 7.02 2.99
CA THR A 46 -12.03 8.25 3.28
C THR A 46 -10.58 8.10 2.84
N THR A 47 -9.98 9.18 2.36
CA THR A 47 -8.58 9.19 1.91
C THR A 47 -7.60 9.00 3.06
N CYS A 48 -6.52 8.28 2.78
CA CYS A 48 -5.43 8.04 3.72
C CYS A 48 -4.48 9.25 3.79
N ASP A 49 -4.65 10.13 4.78
CA ASP A 49 -3.84 11.35 4.92
C ASP A 49 -2.83 11.31 6.07
N ARG A 50 -2.55 10.14 6.67
CA ARG A 50 -1.60 10.06 7.79
C ARG A 50 -0.16 9.92 7.29
N PRO A 51 0.80 10.70 7.82
CA PRO A 51 2.20 10.51 7.48
C PRO A 51 2.72 9.17 8.02
N LEU A 52 3.64 8.54 7.28
CA LEU A 52 4.27 7.29 7.70
C LEU A 52 5.06 7.43 9.00
N SER A 53 4.94 6.43 9.87
CA SER A 53 5.72 6.35 11.10
C SER A 53 7.16 5.92 10.82
N ALA A 54 8.07 6.17 11.76
CA ALA A 54 9.46 5.74 11.65
C ALA A 54 9.60 4.20 11.48
N TYR A 55 8.69 3.44 12.07
CA TYR A 55 8.65 1.98 11.93
C TYR A 55 8.34 1.56 10.49
N ASP A 56 7.39 2.22 9.84
CA ASP A 56 6.98 1.93 8.47
C ASP A 56 8.12 2.24 7.48
N TRP A 57 8.86 3.31 7.73
CA TRP A 57 10.07 3.64 6.97
C TRP A 57 11.18 2.61 7.13
N LEU A 58 11.39 2.09 8.35
CA LEU A 58 12.34 0.99 8.59
C LEU A 58 11.93 -0.27 7.83
N TYR A 59 10.64 -0.58 7.80
CA TYR A 59 10.10 -1.70 7.06
C TYR A 59 10.28 -1.54 5.54
N LEU A 60 9.93 -0.37 4.99
CA LEU A 60 10.16 -0.04 3.57
C LEU A 60 11.64 -0.13 3.21
N GLY A 61 12.52 0.35 4.09
CA GLY A 61 13.97 0.22 3.94
C GLY A 61 14.40 -1.24 3.88
N PHE A 62 13.90 -2.08 4.78
CA PHE A 62 14.16 -3.52 4.74
C PHE A 62 13.67 -4.16 3.43
N MET A 63 12.46 -3.83 2.97
CA MET A 63 11.93 -4.33 1.70
C MET A 63 12.75 -3.89 0.49
N ALA A 64 13.25 -2.64 0.49
CA ALA A 64 14.13 -2.14 -0.56
C ALA A 64 15.52 -2.81 -0.58
N MET A 65 15.98 -3.33 0.57
CA MET A 65 17.26 -4.05 0.66
C MET A 65 17.19 -5.49 0.12
N LEU A 66 16.00 -6.11 0.09
CA LEU A 66 15.86 -7.51 -0.38
C LEU A 66 16.29 -7.70 -1.84
N PRO A 67 15.85 -6.88 -2.83
CA PRO A 67 16.36 -6.96 -4.20
C PRO A 67 17.87 -6.80 -4.27
N LEU A 68 18.45 -5.89 -3.49
CA LEU A 68 19.89 -5.65 -3.47
C LEU A 68 20.67 -6.88 -2.99
N LEU A 69 20.21 -7.52 -1.90
CA LEU A 69 20.79 -8.77 -1.40
C LEU A 69 20.69 -9.88 -2.44
N LEU A 70 19.54 -9.99 -3.11
CA LEU A 70 19.29 -10.97 -4.14
C LEU A 70 20.20 -10.76 -5.37
N HIS A 71 20.33 -9.52 -5.84
CA HIS A 71 21.26 -9.18 -6.92
C HIS A 71 22.70 -9.49 -6.53
N SER A 72 23.12 -9.14 -5.32
CA SER A 72 24.47 -9.43 -4.82
C SER A 72 24.73 -10.94 -4.79
N PHE A 73 23.75 -11.72 -4.32
CA PHE A 73 23.81 -13.19 -4.35
C PHE A 73 23.94 -13.74 -5.77
N PHE A 74 23.13 -13.25 -6.71
CA PHE A 74 23.22 -13.69 -8.11
C PHE A 74 24.54 -13.29 -8.78
N ILE A 75 25.08 -12.12 -8.45
CA ILE A 75 26.37 -11.68 -8.99
C ILE A 75 27.48 -12.63 -8.55
N GLU A 76 27.53 -13.02 -7.27
CA GLU A 76 28.51 -13.99 -6.76
C GLU A 76 28.26 -15.40 -7.30
N TYR A 77 26.99 -15.83 -7.38
CA TYR A 77 26.62 -17.15 -7.90
C TYR A 77 27.00 -17.32 -9.37
N CYS A 78 26.78 -16.29 -10.18
CA CYS A 78 27.09 -16.28 -11.61
C CYS A 78 28.53 -15.84 -11.91
N ALA A 79 29.30 -15.41 -10.91
CA ALA A 79 30.68 -14.98 -11.12
C ALA A 79 31.53 -16.16 -11.60
N ALA A 80 31.97 -16.10 -12.86
CA ALA A 80 32.95 -17.05 -13.36
C ALA A 80 34.24 -16.95 -12.52
N LYS A 81 34.89 -18.10 -12.26
CA LYS A 81 36.16 -18.22 -11.51
C LYS A 81 37.30 -17.29 -11.99
N ARG A 82 37.17 -16.70 -13.19
CA ARG A 82 38.15 -15.80 -13.83
C ARG A 82 37.69 -14.33 -13.93
N SER A 83 36.55 -13.97 -13.34
CA SER A 83 36.05 -12.60 -13.39
C SER A 83 37.07 -11.64 -12.76
N GLN A 84 37.40 -10.55 -13.47
CA GLN A 84 38.27 -9.52 -12.91
C GLN A 84 37.55 -8.81 -11.76
N ARG A 85 38.27 -8.58 -10.65
CA ARG A 85 37.74 -7.84 -9.48
C ARG A 85 37.07 -6.51 -9.87
N ARG A 86 37.57 -5.82 -10.90
CA ARG A 86 36.99 -4.57 -11.41
C ARG A 86 35.59 -4.76 -11.97
N THR A 87 35.34 -5.83 -12.73
CA THR A 87 34.03 -6.15 -13.30
C THR A 87 33.02 -6.51 -12.21
N LEU A 88 33.46 -7.27 -11.21
CA LEU A 88 32.63 -7.63 -10.05
C LEU A 88 32.19 -6.39 -9.25
N LEU A 89 33.14 -5.47 -8.99
CA LEU A 89 32.87 -4.21 -8.30
C LEU A 89 31.91 -3.31 -9.10
N LEU A 90 32.09 -3.23 -10.42
CA LEU A 90 31.20 -2.45 -11.28
C LEU A 90 29.77 -3.01 -11.26
N GLN A 91 29.62 -4.33 -11.32
CA GLN A 91 28.31 -4.98 -11.28
C GLN A 91 27.57 -4.72 -9.96
N HIS A 92 28.29 -4.77 -8.83
CA HIS A 92 27.72 -4.42 -7.53
C HIS A 92 27.32 -2.94 -7.47
N ALA A 93 28.16 -2.04 -8.00
CA ALA A 93 27.84 -0.62 -8.04
C ALA A 93 26.60 -0.32 -8.90
N CYS A 94 26.47 -0.97 -10.06
CA CYS A 94 25.28 -0.88 -10.92
C CYS A 94 24.03 -1.38 -10.20
N SER A 95 24.11 -2.53 -9.53
CA SER A 95 23.00 -3.08 -8.73
C SER A 95 22.54 -2.12 -7.63
N VAL A 96 23.48 -1.55 -6.87
CA VAL A 96 23.17 -0.53 -5.85
C VAL A 96 22.48 0.68 -6.47
N PHE A 97 22.97 1.16 -7.61
CA PHE A 97 22.38 2.30 -8.31
C PHE A 97 20.96 1.99 -8.81
N GLU A 98 20.75 0.83 -9.44
CA GLU A 98 19.44 0.40 -9.95
C GLU A 98 18.42 0.26 -8.82
N CYS A 99 18.79 -0.38 -7.70
CA CYS A 99 17.93 -0.52 -6.54
C CYS A 99 17.62 0.85 -5.88
N ALA A 100 18.63 1.71 -5.71
CA ALA A 100 18.43 3.03 -5.12
C ALA A 100 17.56 3.93 -6.01
N ALA A 101 17.80 3.96 -7.31
CA ALA A 101 16.99 4.70 -8.26
C ALA A 101 15.55 4.18 -8.29
N SER A 102 15.35 2.87 -8.26
CA SER A 102 14.02 2.25 -8.21
C SER A 102 13.27 2.59 -6.92
N ALA A 103 13.93 2.54 -5.76
CA ALA A 103 13.33 2.91 -4.48
C ALA A 103 12.94 4.39 -4.44
N LEU A 104 13.82 5.29 -4.91
CA LEU A 104 13.55 6.72 -5.00
C LEU A 104 12.39 7.02 -5.96
N LEU A 105 12.37 6.38 -7.13
CA LEU A 105 11.29 6.54 -8.10
C LEU A 105 9.97 6.00 -7.55
N ALA A 106 9.97 4.85 -6.87
CA ALA A 106 8.77 4.31 -6.24
C ALA A 106 8.17 5.30 -5.23
N ILE A 107 9.01 5.89 -4.36
CA ILE A 107 8.54 6.91 -3.40
C ILE A 107 7.98 8.14 -4.12
N LEU A 108 8.60 8.57 -5.23
CA LEU A 108 8.20 9.78 -5.95
C LEU A 108 6.92 9.61 -6.79
N LEU A 109 6.64 8.37 -7.23
CA LEU A 109 5.49 8.01 -8.05
C LEU A 109 4.23 7.72 -7.23
N VAL A 110 4.36 7.34 -5.96
CA VAL A 110 3.23 7.14 -5.06
C VAL A 110 2.64 8.51 -4.68
N PRO A 111 1.30 8.67 -4.64
CA PRO A 111 0.68 9.93 -4.22
C PRO A 111 1.13 10.35 -2.80
N PRO A 112 1.46 11.64 -2.57
CA PRO A 112 1.47 12.76 -3.52
C PRO A 112 2.73 12.79 -4.40
N LEU A 113 2.51 12.86 -5.72
CA LEU A 113 3.57 12.87 -6.73
C LEU A 113 4.61 13.97 -6.46
N GLY A 114 5.90 13.60 -6.55
CA GLY A 114 6.99 14.57 -6.48
C GLY A 114 7.42 14.97 -5.06
N ARG A 115 6.78 14.45 -4.00
CA ARG A 115 7.17 14.72 -2.61
C ARG A 115 7.77 13.48 -1.95
N PRO A 116 8.84 13.60 -1.15
CA PRO A 116 9.44 12.47 -0.43
C PRO A 116 8.64 12.06 0.82
N THR A 117 7.34 12.37 0.87
CA THR A 117 6.46 12.12 2.01
C THR A 117 5.40 11.12 1.60
N LEU A 118 5.45 9.93 2.20
CA LEU A 118 4.44 8.90 1.99
C LEU A 118 3.28 9.08 2.96
N LEU A 119 2.06 9.02 2.41
CA LEU A 119 0.82 9.06 3.17
C LEU A 119 0.19 7.68 3.23
N GLY A 120 -0.39 7.36 4.37
CA GLY A 120 -0.92 6.07 4.71
C GLY A 120 -2.13 6.12 5.62
N CYS A 121 -2.77 4.97 5.82
CA CYS A 121 -3.88 4.84 6.75
C CYS A 121 -3.47 4.30 8.12
N GLY A 122 -2.32 3.61 8.18
CA GLY A 122 -1.77 3.00 9.39
C GLY A 122 -2.61 1.81 9.93
N PRO A 123 -1.98 0.84 10.57
CA PRO A 123 -2.71 -0.27 11.20
C PRO A 123 -3.35 0.18 12.52
N THR A 124 -4.60 -0.21 12.74
CA THR A 124 -5.31 -0.02 14.02
C THR A 124 -5.40 -1.33 14.80
N GLU A 125 -5.58 -2.44 14.09
CA GLU A 125 -5.69 -3.78 14.65
C GLU A 125 -4.93 -4.79 13.78
N LEU A 126 -4.55 -5.94 14.34
CA LEU A 126 -3.84 -6.99 13.59
C LEU A 126 -4.65 -7.51 12.39
N LYS A 127 -5.99 -7.50 12.50
CA LYS A 127 -6.89 -7.89 11.42
C LYS A 127 -6.80 -6.99 10.18
N ASP A 128 -6.24 -5.78 10.29
CA ASP A 128 -6.08 -4.85 9.18
C ASP A 128 -5.06 -5.38 8.14
N TRP A 129 -4.12 -6.24 8.56
CA TRP A 129 -3.15 -6.88 7.67
C TRP A 129 -3.74 -8.02 6.84
N TYR A 130 -4.93 -8.50 7.22
CA TYR A 130 -5.55 -9.70 6.65
C TYR A 130 -6.99 -9.44 6.22
N THR A 131 -7.27 -8.27 5.64
CA THR A 131 -8.63 -7.88 5.19
C THR A 131 -9.29 -8.95 4.33
N MET A 132 -8.51 -9.67 3.52
CA MET A 132 -8.98 -10.81 2.71
C MET A 132 -9.70 -11.91 3.49
N ALA A 133 -9.28 -12.17 4.73
CA ALA A 133 -9.85 -13.21 5.58
C ALA A 133 -11.14 -12.76 6.27
N TYR A 134 -11.41 -11.45 6.32
CA TYR A 134 -12.53 -10.85 7.02
C TYR A 134 -13.60 -10.28 6.06
N ASN A 135 -13.72 -10.86 4.87
CA ASN A 135 -14.79 -10.51 3.94
C ASN A 135 -16.16 -10.95 4.47
N PRO A 136 -17.16 -10.05 4.52
CA PRO A 136 -18.48 -10.40 5.02
C PRO A 136 -19.28 -11.23 4.00
N VAL A 137 -20.09 -12.16 4.53
CA VAL A 137 -21.07 -12.93 3.76
C VAL A 137 -22.46 -12.35 4.01
N ILE A 138 -23.16 -11.94 2.95
CA ILE A 138 -24.47 -11.30 3.06
C ILE A 138 -25.56 -12.35 2.85
N ASN A 139 -26.44 -12.49 3.85
CA ASN A 139 -27.61 -13.37 3.79
C ASN A 139 -27.29 -14.80 3.32
N TYR A 140 -26.09 -15.32 3.66
CA TYR A 140 -25.59 -16.63 3.22
C TYR A 140 -25.60 -16.88 1.70
N SER A 141 -25.69 -15.81 0.90
CA SER A 141 -25.93 -15.90 -0.54
C SER A 141 -24.70 -15.51 -1.34
N TYR A 142 -24.10 -14.35 -1.04
CA TYR A 142 -22.91 -13.85 -1.72
C TYR A 142 -21.90 -13.24 -0.74
N THR A 143 -20.64 -13.18 -1.17
CA THR A 143 -19.52 -12.58 -0.42
C THR A 143 -19.22 -11.21 -0.99
N LEU A 144 -19.30 -10.16 -0.18
CA LEU A 144 -18.80 -8.84 -0.56
C LEU A 144 -17.29 -8.84 -0.40
N ARG A 145 -16.56 -8.56 -1.49
CA ARG A 145 -15.10 -8.57 -1.51
C ARG A 145 -14.60 -7.17 -1.22
N CYS A 146 -14.31 -6.91 0.05
CA CYS A 146 -13.78 -5.62 0.52
C CYS A 146 -12.32 -5.79 0.93
N THR A 147 -11.56 -6.47 0.07
CA THR A 147 -10.14 -6.76 0.22
C THR A 147 -9.32 -5.54 -0.17
N GLN A 148 -9.51 -4.45 0.57
CA GLN A 148 -8.73 -3.24 0.41
C GLN A 148 -7.43 -3.31 1.20
N GLU A 149 -6.45 -2.54 0.76
CA GLU A 149 -5.21 -2.28 1.49
C GLU A 149 -5.53 -1.37 2.68
N ALA A 150 -6.04 -1.95 3.77
CA ALA A 150 -6.33 -1.19 4.99
C ALA A 150 -5.04 -0.60 5.61
N VAL A 151 -3.91 -1.25 5.34
CA VAL A 151 -2.56 -0.75 5.59
C VAL A 151 -2.00 -0.29 4.23
N PHE A 152 -2.20 0.99 3.93
CA PHE A 152 -1.62 1.72 2.80
C PHE A 152 -0.56 2.70 3.35
N PRO A 153 0.51 3.08 2.61
CA PRO A 153 0.95 2.63 1.29
C PRO A 153 1.88 1.41 1.32
#